data_AF-A0A0B3VMP2-F1
#
_entry.id   AF-A0A0B3VMP2-F1
#
_cell.length_a   1.000
_cell.length_b   1.000
_cell.length_c   1.000
_cell.angle_alpha   90.00
_cell.angle_beta   90.00
_cell.angle_gamma   90.00
#
_symmetry.space_group_name_H-M   'P 1'
#
loop_
_entity.id
_entity.type
_entity.pdbx_description
1 polymer ?
#
loop_
_entity_poly.entity_id
_entity_poly.type
_entity_poly.pdbx_seq_one_letter_code
_entity_poly.pdbx_strand_id
1 'polypeptide(L)'
;MKNRKGYLLLESIISLFIIATISLSLYSFLFFGNKYKKSIEDNVELYEQGEEMCFQINKTIENSNGIISIRDLNGNTINGDTSSYIKINSIKCIYKYIK
;
A
#
# COMPACT_ATOMS: atom_id res chain seq x y z
N MET A 1 24.88 21.80 -59.41
CA MET A 1 24.96 21.65 -57.94
C MET A 1 23.55 21.52 -57.38
N LYS A 2 23.13 20.32 -56.97
CA LYS A 2 21.79 20.07 -56.39
C LYS A 2 21.66 20.84 -55.06
N ASN A 3 20.47 21.39 -54.78
CA ASN A 3 20.15 22.25 -53.61
C ASN A 3 20.54 21.62 -52.26
N ARG A 4 21.75 21.89 -51.77
CA ARG A 4 22.27 21.41 -50.46
C ARG A 4 21.54 22.02 -49.26
N LYS A 5 20.91 23.19 -49.40
CA LYS A 5 20.22 23.90 -48.30
C LYS A 5 18.95 23.20 -47.82
N GLY A 6 18.25 22.45 -48.68
CA GLY A 6 17.04 21.71 -48.31
C GLY A 6 17.32 20.50 -47.41
N TYR A 7 18.47 19.85 -47.59
CA TYR A 7 18.89 18.70 -46.78
C TYR A 7 19.19 19.09 -45.32
N LEU A 8 19.85 20.23 -45.10
CA LEU A 8 20.12 20.75 -43.75
C LEU A 8 18.85 21.05 -42.95
N LEU A 9 17.81 21.56 -43.62
CA LEU A 9 16.54 21.90 -42.96
C LEU A 9 15.78 20.62 -42.58
N LEU A 10 15.79 19.61 -43.46
CA LEU A 10 15.19 18.30 -43.18
C LEU A 10 15.90 17.55 -42.04
N GLU A 11 17.24 17.52 -42.03
CA GLU A 11 18.04 16.90 -40.95
C GLU A 11 17.78 17.56 -39.60
N SER A 12 17.63 18.89 -39.57
CA SER A 12 17.30 19.63 -38.34
C SER A 12 15.93 19.25 -37.80
N ILE A 13 14.90 19.16 -38.66
CA ILE A 13 13.54 18.75 -38.27
C ILE A 13 13.55 17.32 -37.71
N ILE A 14 14.21 16.39 -38.39
CA ILE A 14 14.29 14.98 -37.95
C ILE A 14 15.00 14.90 -36.60
N SER A 15 16.11 15.62 -36.43
CA SER A 15 16.86 15.65 -35.17
C SER A 15 16.00 16.19 -34.02
N LEU A 16 15.24 17.26 -34.27
CA LEU A 16 14.36 17.85 -33.27
C LEU A 16 13.23 16.88 -32.87
N PHE A 17 12.68 16.16 -33.85
CA PHE A 17 11.64 15.16 -33.63
C PHE A 17 12.14 13.99 -32.78
N ILE A 18 13.37 13.53 -33.05
CA ILE A 18 14.02 12.48 -32.26
C ILE A 18 14.22 12.96 -30.82
N ILE A 19 14.77 14.16 -30.62
CA ILE A 19 14.99 14.73 -29.28
C ILE A 19 13.67 14.86 -28.51
N ALA A 20 12.61 15.36 -29.16
CA ALA A 20 11.30 15.48 -28.55
C ALA A 20 10.73 14.12 -28.14
N THR A 21 10.86 13.11 -29.02
CA THR A 21 10.36 11.75 -28.76
C THR A 21 11.11 11.10 -27.58
N ILE A 22 12.44 11.24 -27.54
CA ILE A 22 13.27 10.74 -26.43
C ILE A 22 12.90 11.46 -25.13
N SER A 23 12.78 12.79 -25.17
CA SER A 23 12.46 13.60 -23.99
C SER A 23 11.09 13.23 -23.41
N LEU A 24 10.07 13.07 -24.26
CA LEU A 24 8.73 12.67 -23.84
C LEU A 24 8.70 11.25 -23.26
N SER A 25 9.46 10.33 -23.86
CA SER A 25 9.58 8.96 -23.37
C SER A 25 10.22 8.92 -21.97
N LEU A 26 11.32 9.65 -21.78
CA LEU A 26 12.00 9.77 -20.47
C LEU A 26 11.09 10.40 -19.42
N TYR A 27 10.40 11.48 -19.76
CA TYR A 27 9.43 12.12 -18.86
C TYR A 27 8.34 11.15 -18.43
N SER A 28 7.79 10.37 -19.38
CA SER A 28 6.75 9.38 -19.10
C SER A 28 7.26 8.30 -18.14
N PHE A 29 8.47 7.77 -18.37
CA PHE A 29 9.08 6.79 -17.46
C PHE A 29 9.25 7.34 -16.05
N LEU A 30 9.73 8.58 -15.90
CA LEU A 30 9.88 9.21 -14.59
C LEU A 30 8.52 9.41 -13.89
N PHE A 31 7.51 9.87 -14.64
CA PHE A 31 6.18 10.09 -14.10
C PHE A 31 5.55 8.78 -13.58
N PHE A 32 5.60 7.72 -14.40
CA PHE A 32 5.10 6.41 -13.98
C PHE A 32 5.93 5.83 -12.83
N GLY A 33 7.27 5.94 -12.90
CA GLY A 33 8.16 5.47 -11.84
C GLY A 33 7.83 6.09 -10.48
N ASN A 34 7.60 7.40 -10.43
CA ASN A 34 7.19 8.08 -9.19
C ASN A 34 5.83 7.58 -8.67
N LYS A 35 4.87 7.36 -9.58
CA LYS A 35 3.55 6.83 -9.20
C LYS A 35 3.65 5.41 -8.64
N TYR A 36 4.45 4.55 -9.26
CA TYR A 36 4.70 3.18 -8.78
C TYR A 36 5.43 3.17 -7.44
N LYS A 37 6.47 4.01 -7.29
CA LYS A 37 7.20 4.14 -6.02
C LYS A 37 6.25 4.48 -4.89
N LYS A 38 5.43 5.53 -5.04
CA LYS A 38 4.46 5.93 -4.02
C LYS A 38 3.48 4.81 -3.70
N SER A 39 2.95 4.12 -4.71
CA SER A 39 2.04 3.00 -4.49
C SER A 39 2.69 1.84 -3.73
N ILE A 40 4.00 1.59 -3.91
CA ILE A 40 4.71 0.54 -3.18
C ILE A 40 4.94 1.00 -1.73
N GLU A 41 5.37 2.24 -1.51
CA GLU A 41 5.54 2.82 -0.17
C GLU A 41 4.24 2.75 0.63
N ASP A 42 3.11 3.19 0.04
CA ASP A 42 1.79 3.14 0.69
C ASP A 42 1.41 1.70 1.08
N ASN A 43 1.71 0.71 0.24
CA ASN A 43 1.42 -0.70 0.54
C ASN A 43 2.32 -1.23 1.66
N VAL A 44 3.63 -0.95 1.61
CA VAL A 44 4.58 -1.39 2.65
C VAL A 44 4.19 -0.81 4.01
N GLU A 45 3.82 0.47 4.04
CA GLU A 45 3.34 1.13 5.27
C GLU A 45 2.08 0.44 5.82
N LEU A 46 1.11 0.12 4.95
CA LEU A 46 -0.10 -0.61 5.37
C LEU A 46 0.22 -2.01 5.92
N TYR A 47 1.19 -2.72 5.34
CA TYR A 47 1.63 -4.02 5.86
C TYR A 47 2.26 -3.89 7.25
N GLU A 48 3.17 -2.92 7.43
CA GLU A 48 3.84 -2.68 8.72
C GLU A 48 2.84 -2.29 9.81
N GLN A 49 1.88 -1.41 9.49
CA GLN A 49 0.78 -1.07 10.39
C GLN A 49 -0.07 -2.30 10.75
N GLY A 50 -0.35 -3.17 9.77
CA GLY A 50 -1.08 -4.41 9.99
C GLY A 50 -0.36 -5.38 10.92
N GLU A 51 0.96 -5.54 10.77
CA GLU A 51 1.77 -6.36 11.67
C GLU A 51 1.81 -5.80 13.09
N GLU A 52 2.01 -4.49 13.25
CA GLU A 52 2.03 -3.84 14.57
C GLU A 52 0.67 -3.98 15.26
N MET A 53 -0.43 -3.80 14.53
CA MET A 53 -1.78 -4.04 15.06
C MET A 53 -1.95 -5.47 15.56
N CYS A 54 -1.50 -6.46 14.78
CA CYS A 54 -1.58 -7.87 15.17
C CYS A 54 -0.76 -8.15 16.44
N PHE A 55 0.46 -7.62 16.50
CA PHE A 55 1.33 -7.74 17.68
C PHE A 55 0.67 -7.15 18.94
N GLN A 56 0.15 -5.93 18.86
CA GLN A 56 -0.49 -5.27 20.01
C GLN A 56 -1.79 -5.97 20.44
N ILE A 57 -2.59 -6.46 19.48
CA ILE A 57 -3.80 -7.25 19.78
C ILE A 57 -3.41 -8.54 20.52
N ASN A 58 -2.47 -9.31 19.99
CA ASN A 58 -2.03 -10.57 20.59
C ASN A 58 -1.47 -10.32 21.99
N LYS A 59 -0.60 -9.31 22.16
CA LYS A 59 -0.07 -8.90 23.45
C LYS A 59 -1.17 -8.51 24.45
N THR A 60 -2.22 -7.83 24.00
CA THR A 60 -3.34 -7.43 24.86
C THR A 60 -4.15 -8.64 25.30
N ILE A 61 -4.37 -9.61 24.41
CA ILE A 61 -5.09 -10.86 24.72
C ILE A 61 -4.27 -11.73 25.66
N GLU A 62 -2.97 -11.93 25.38
CA GLU A 62 -2.06 -12.73 26.22
C GLU A 62 -1.93 -12.17 27.65
N ASN A 63 -1.94 -10.85 27.80
CA ASN A 63 -1.89 -10.19 29.11
C ASN A 63 -3.27 -10.05 29.78
N SER A 64 -4.33 -10.60 29.19
CA SER A 64 -5.66 -10.61 29.78
C SER A 64 -5.91 -11.85 30.65
N ASN A 65 -6.91 -11.79 31.52
CA ASN A 65 -7.39 -12.95 32.29
C ASN A 65 -8.46 -13.76 31.51
N GLY A 66 -8.62 -13.52 30.21
CA GLY A 66 -9.60 -14.18 29.35
C GLY A 66 -10.49 -13.20 28.59
N ILE A 67 -11.28 -13.74 27.66
CA ILE A 67 -12.19 -12.97 26.81
C ILE A 67 -13.57 -12.83 27.49
N ILE A 68 -14.10 -11.61 27.56
CA ILE A 68 -15.46 -11.31 28.05
C ILE A 68 -16.47 -11.59 26.94
N SER A 69 -16.24 -11.01 25.77
CA SER A 69 -17.17 -11.09 24.65
C SER A 69 -16.49 -10.78 23.33
N ILE A 70 -17.00 -11.39 22.27
CA ILE A 70 -16.57 -11.21 20.89
C ILE A 70 -17.76 -10.70 20.09
N ARG A 71 -17.55 -9.64 19.29
CA ARG A 71 -18.56 -9.15 18.35
C ARG A 71 -18.21 -9.64 16.95
N ASP A 72 -19.12 -10.34 16.29
CA ASP A 72 -18.94 -10.77 14.90
C ASP A 72 -19.15 -9.62 13.90
N LEU A 73 -18.90 -9.88 12.62
CA LEU A 73 -19.14 -8.92 11.54
C LEU A 73 -20.63 -8.61 11.30
N ASN A 74 -21.52 -9.52 11.70
CA ASN A 74 -22.98 -9.38 11.56
C ASN A 74 -23.61 -8.62 12.74
N GLY A 75 -22.81 -8.21 13.73
CA GLY A 75 -23.26 -7.51 14.94
C GLY A 75 -23.68 -8.41 16.10
N ASN A 76 -23.60 -9.73 15.95
CA ASN A 76 -23.90 -10.67 17.02
C ASN A 76 -22.78 -10.65 18.08
N THR A 77 -23.17 -10.80 19.35
CA THR A 77 -22.22 -10.86 20.47
C THR A 77 -22.17 -12.28 21.01
N ILE A 78 -20.98 -12.87 21.03
CA ILE A 78 -20.69 -14.18 21.62
C ILE A 78 -20.00 -13.92 22.94
N ASN A 79 -20.49 -14.53 24.03
CA ASN A 79 -19.90 -14.38 25.36
C ASN A 79 -18.91 -15.51 25.62
N GLY A 80 -17.74 -15.19 26.17
CA GLY A 80 -16.65 -16.15 26.40
C GLY A 80 -15.91 -16.56 25.12
N ASP A 81 -15.22 -17.70 25.19
CA ASP A 81 -14.40 -18.24 24.09
C ASP A 81 -15.22 -19.02 23.06
N THR A 82 -14.72 -19.05 21.82
CA THR A 82 -15.30 -19.83 20.72
C THR A 82 -14.34 -20.92 20.26
N SER A 83 -14.86 -22.11 20.01
CA SER A 83 -14.06 -23.25 19.51
C SER A 83 -13.82 -23.22 17.99
N SER A 84 -14.47 -22.31 17.27
CA SER A 84 -14.36 -22.16 15.82
C SER A 84 -13.71 -20.83 15.43
N TYR A 85 -13.00 -20.85 14.30
CA TYR A 85 -12.50 -19.62 13.68
C TYR A 85 -13.67 -18.80 13.16
N ILE A 86 -13.84 -17.61 13.75
CA ILE A 86 -14.88 -16.66 13.40
C ILE A 86 -14.25 -15.34 12.97
N LYS A 87 -14.87 -14.70 11.97
CA LYS A 87 -14.53 -13.33 11.60
C LYS A 87 -15.21 -12.38 12.57
N ILE A 88 -14.43 -11.48 13.14
CA ILE A 88 -14.84 -10.66 14.27
C ILE A 88 -14.57 -9.19 13.99
N ASN A 89 -15.37 -8.32 14.60
CA ASN A 89 -15.22 -6.88 14.56
C ASN A 89 -14.50 -6.35 15.81
N SER A 90 -14.73 -6.95 16.98
CA SER A 90 -14.03 -6.58 18.20
C SER A 90 -14.02 -7.69 19.25
N ILE A 91 -13.01 -7.63 20.14
CA ILE A 91 -12.86 -8.49 21.31
C ILE A 91 -12.84 -7.60 22.54
N LYS A 92 -13.57 -8.00 23.58
CA LYS A 92 -13.50 -7.37 24.90
C LYS A 92 -12.84 -8.35 25.85
N CYS A 93 -11.73 -7.96 26.48
CA CYS A 93 -10.96 -8.82 27.38
C CYS A 93 -11.11 -8.39 28.85
N ILE A 94 -10.87 -9.34 29.77
CA ILE A 94 -10.75 -9.07 31.21
C ILE A 94 -9.34 -8.56 31.47
N TYR A 95 -9.21 -7.33 31.92
CA TYR A 95 -7.90 -6.79 32.30
C TYR A 95 -7.36 -7.55 33.51
N LYS A 96 -6.12 -8.04 33.38
CA LYS A 96 -5.36 -8.57 34.50
C LYS A 96 -4.90 -7.38 35.34
N TYR A 97 -5.49 -7.19 36.52
CA TYR A 97 -4.99 -6.21 37.48
C TYR A 97 -3.62 -6.68 37.98
N ILE A 98 -2.57 -6.01 37.51
CA ILE A 98 -1.24 -6.12 38.12
C ILE A 98 -1.29 -5.24 39.37
N LYS A 99 -1.13 -5.86 40.53
CA LYS A 99 -1.07 -5.19 41.83
C LYS A 99 0.35 -4.78 42.15
#